data_AF-A0A645ERB4-F1
#
_entry.id   AF-A0A645ERB4-F1
#
_cell.length_a   1.000
_cell.length_b   1.000
_cell.length_c   1.000
_cell.angle_alpha   90.00
_cell.angle_beta   90.00
_cell.angle_gamma   90.00
#
_symmetry.space_group_name_H-M   'P 1'
#
loop_
_entity.id
_entity.type
_entity.pdbx_description
1 polymer ?
#
loop_
_entity_poly.entity_id
_entity_poly.type
_entity_poly.pdbx_seq_one_letter_code
_entity_poly.pdbx_strand_id
1 'polypeptide(L)'
;MLSEGGNPKDIASKLGYALINDDSEIVKFVNEVLDANPQSIVDFKGGKDRAFGFLVGQVMKASHGKVNPALTSKILMEELKRR
;
A
#
# COMPACT_ATOMS: atom_id res chain seq x y z
N MET A 1 -5.22 -41.34 -4.47
CA MET A 1 -6.41 -40.58 -4.08
C MET A 1 -5.96 -39.45 -3.17
N LEU A 2 -5.79 -38.25 -3.73
CA LEU A 2 -5.49 -37.02 -2.97
C LEU A 2 -6.81 -36.28 -2.81
N SER A 3 -7.52 -36.61 -1.74
CA SER A 3 -8.84 -36.08 -1.42
C SER A 3 -8.73 -35.18 -0.20
N GLU A 4 -8.11 -34.02 -0.35
CA GLU A 4 -8.30 -32.90 0.58
C GLU A 4 -8.45 -31.62 -0.24
N GLY A 5 -9.71 -31.33 -0.57
CA GLY A 5 -10.14 -30.04 -1.07
C GLY A 5 -10.01 -28.99 0.03
N GLY A 6 -8.79 -28.51 0.26
CA GLY A 6 -8.55 -27.25 0.96
C GLY A 6 -8.81 -26.11 -0.02
N ASN A 7 -9.84 -25.32 0.23
CA ASN A 7 -10.15 -24.12 -0.54
C ASN A 7 -8.90 -23.23 -0.60
N PRO A 8 -8.44 -22.72 -1.76
CA PRO A 8 -7.26 -21.83 -1.84
C PRO A 8 -7.37 -20.59 -0.94
N LYS A 9 -8.61 -20.23 -0.55
CA LYS A 9 -8.91 -19.17 0.42
C LYS A 9 -8.37 -19.45 1.84
N ASP A 10 -8.22 -20.71 2.24
CA ASP A 10 -7.85 -21.08 3.62
C ASP A 10 -6.34 -21.07 3.87
N ILE A 11 -5.51 -21.09 2.82
CA ILE A 11 -4.05 -21.01 2.95
C ILE A 11 -3.58 -19.55 3.16
N ALA A 12 -4.35 -18.56 2.69
CA ALA A 12 -4.06 -17.14 2.93
C ALA A 12 -4.29 -16.73 4.39
N SER A 13 -5.24 -17.36 5.10
CA SER A 13 -5.56 -17.04 6.50
C SER A 13 -4.59 -17.61 7.53
N LYS A 14 -3.67 -18.52 7.16
CA LYS A 14 -2.77 -19.20 8.11
C LYS A 14 -1.41 -18.54 8.32
N LEU A 15 -1.11 -17.45 7.59
CA LEU A 15 0.14 -16.68 7.73
C LEU A 15 -0.11 -15.26 8.27
N GLY A 16 -1.04 -15.05 9.22
CA GLY A 16 -1.01 -13.87 10.10
C GLY A 16 -1.06 -12.46 9.48
N TYR A 17 -1.46 -12.28 8.23
CA TYR A 17 -1.58 -10.96 7.60
C TYR A 17 -3.02 -10.45 7.71
N ALA A 18 -3.41 -10.01 8.90
CA ALA A 18 -4.56 -9.14 9.00
C ALA A 18 -4.21 -7.83 8.27
N LEU A 19 -4.95 -7.50 7.21
CA LEU A 19 -4.73 -6.24 6.51
C LEU A 19 -5.11 -5.08 7.44
N ILE A 20 -4.21 -4.13 7.60
CA ILE A 20 -4.48 -2.80 8.15
C ILE A 20 -5.43 -2.12 7.17
N ASN A 21 -6.65 -1.88 7.66
CA ASN A 21 -7.70 -1.13 6.98
C ASN A 21 -8.03 0.18 7.71
N ASP A 22 -7.25 0.52 8.75
CA ASP A 22 -7.40 1.78 9.47
C ASP A 22 -6.75 2.91 8.66
N ASP A 23 -7.57 3.86 8.21
CA ASP A 23 -7.12 5.00 7.42
C ASP A 23 -6.01 5.78 8.13
N SER A 24 -6.10 5.95 9.46
CA SER A 24 -5.13 6.73 10.23
C SER A 24 -3.76 6.06 10.31
N GLU A 25 -3.70 4.72 10.38
CA GLU A 25 -2.45 3.98 10.28
C GLU A 25 -1.85 4.04 8.88
N ILE A 26 -2.68 3.89 7.84
CA ILE A 26 -2.22 3.97 6.46
C ILE A 26 -1.69 5.38 6.14
N VAL A 27 -2.36 6.43 6.61
CA VAL A 27 -1.92 7.83 6.48
C VAL A 27 -0.53 8.04 7.08
N LYS A 28 -0.18 7.37 8.20
CA LYS A 28 1.16 7.48 8.79
C LYS A 28 2.23 6.92 7.85
N PHE A 29 2.03 5.71 7.33
CA PHE A 29 2.98 5.11 6.37
C PHE A 29 3.06 5.93 5.07
N VAL A 30 1.93 6.44 4.58
CA VAL A 30 1.89 7.32 3.41
C VAL A 30 2.72 8.58 3.64
N ASN A 31 2.53 9.26 4.77
CA ASN A 31 3.29 10.47 5.08
C ASN A 31 4.77 10.21 5.24
N GLU A 32 5.16 9.13 5.93
CA GLU A 32 6.56 8.73 6.06
C GLU A 32 7.21 8.50 4.68
N VAL A 33 6.52 7.79 3.79
CA VAL A 33 7.01 7.55 2.42
C VAL A 33 7.08 8.84 1.61
N LEU A 34 6.08 9.72 1.70
CA LEU A 34 6.09 11.00 0.98
C LEU A 34 7.23 11.90 1.46
N ASP A 35 7.46 11.99 2.77
CA ASP A 35 8.53 12.77 3.38
C ASP A 35 9.92 12.21 3.00
N ALA A 36 10.05 10.89 2.89
CA ALA A 36 11.29 10.24 2.45
C ALA A 36 11.54 10.32 0.93
N ASN A 37 10.51 10.63 0.12
CA ASN A 37 10.58 10.60 -1.35
C ASN A 37 10.08 11.90 -2.00
N PRO A 38 10.64 13.08 -1.68
CA PRO A 38 10.18 14.37 -2.21
C PRO A 38 10.26 14.45 -3.73
N GLN A 39 11.28 13.82 -4.34
CA GLN A 39 11.44 13.80 -5.80
C GLN A 39 10.31 13.04 -6.50
N SER A 40 9.80 11.96 -5.89
CA SER A 40 8.68 11.19 -6.45
C SER A 40 7.37 12.00 -6.43
N ILE A 41 7.21 12.92 -5.48
CA ILE A 41 6.07 13.86 -5.44
C ILE A 41 6.16 14.82 -6.63
N VAL A 42 7.33 15.40 -6.87
CA VAL A 42 7.57 16.31 -8.01
C VAL A 42 7.33 15.58 -9.33
N ASP A 43 7.85 14.36 -9.46
CA ASP A 43 7.67 13.53 -10.65
C ASP A 43 6.20 13.18 -10.89
N PHE A 44 5.45 12.84 -9.84
CA PHE A 44 4.01 12.61 -9.93
C PHE A 44 3.26 13.88 -10.41
N LYS A 45 3.56 15.04 -9.82
CA LYS A 45 2.98 16.33 -10.23
C LYS A 45 3.37 16.71 -11.67
N GLY A 46 4.52 16.24 -12.15
CA GLY A 46 4.96 16.35 -13.55
C GLY A 46 4.27 15.39 -14.51
N GLY A 47 3.26 14.61 -14.07
CA GLY A 47 2.51 13.67 -14.91
C GLY A 47 3.19 12.32 -15.11
N LYS A 48 4.18 11.96 -14.28
CA LYS A 48 4.82 10.64 -14.35
C LYS A 48 4.04 9.62 -13.51
N ASP A 49 3.10 8.93 -14.14
CA ASP A 49 2.28 7.89 -13.49
C ASP A 49 3.11 6.78 -12.81
N ARG A 50 4.34 6.52 -13.29
CA ARG A 50 5.26 5.56 -12.66
C ARG A 50 5.66 5.95 -11.24
N ALA A 51 5.72 7.25 -10.93
CA ALA A 51 6.06 7.73 -9.60
C ALA A 51 4.98 7.34 -8.58
N PHE A 52 3.71 7.33 -8.98
CA PHE A 52 2.62 6.88 -8.12
C PHE A 52 2.75 5.40 -7.77
N GLY A 53 2.98 4.53 -8.76
CA GLY A 53 3.17 3.09 -8.51
C GLY A 53 4.39 2.80 -7.64
N PHE A 54 5.47 3.56 -7.79
CA PHE A 54 6.64 3.48 -6.93
C PHE A 54 6.29 3.83 -5.47
N LEU A 55 5.58 4.94 -5.24
CA LEU A 55 5.16 5.37 -3.91
C LEU A 55 4.24 4.34 -3.24
N VAL A 56 3.28 3.76 -3.97
CA VAL A 56 2.43 2.66 -3.45
C VAL A 56 3.30 1.49 -3.00
N GLY A 57 4.27 1.08 -3.82
CA GLY A 57 5.20 0.00 -3.48
C GLY A 57 6.04 0.29 -2.22
N GLN A 58 6.48 1.55 -2.03
CA GLN A 58 7.19 1.96 -0.82
C GLN A 58 6.29 1.89 0.42
N VAL A 59 5.01 2.30 0.34
CA VAL A 59 4.06 2.20 1.47
C VAL A 59 3.79 0.73 1.83
N MET A 60 3.61 -0.12 0.81
CA MET A 60 3.47 -1.56 1.03
C MET A 60 4.73 -2.15 1.68
N LYS A 61 5.93 -1.70 1.30
CA LYS A 61 7.18 -2.14 1.92
C LYS A 61 7.29 -1.68 3.38
N ALA A 62 7.02 -0.40 3.67
CA ALA A 62 7.09 0.18 5.02
C ALA A 62 6.13 -0.52 6.00
N SER A 63 4.96 -0.94 5.51
CA SER A 63 3.99 -1.70 6.29
C SER A 63 4.19 -3.21 6.29
N HIS A 64 5.28 -3.73 5.68
CA HIS A 64 5.53 -5.17 5.52
C HIS A 64 4.37 -5.93 4.84
N GLY A 65 3.74 -5.30 3.85
CA GLY A 65 2.61 -5.86 3.11
C GLY A 65 1.32 -5.95 3.93
N LYS A 66 1.27 -5.30 5.10
CA LYS A 66 0.10 -5.35 5.98
C LYS A 66 -0.97 -4.34 5.58
N VAL A 67 -0.69 -3.30 4.81
CA VAL A 67 -1.74 -2.35 4.39
C VAL A 67 -2.60 -2.88 3.25
N ASN A 68 -3.86 -2.47 3.23
CA ASN A 68 -4.74 -2.69 2.09
C ASN A 68 -4.28 -1.87 0.86
N PRO A 69 -3.96 -2.50 -0.29
CA PRO A 69 -3.46 -1.79 -1.48
C PRO A 69 -4.45 -0.79 -2.10
N ALA A 70 -5.75 -1.11 -2.07
CA ALA A 70 -6.79 -0.26 -2.63
C ALA A 70 -6.94 1.02 -1.80
N LEU A 71 -6.98 0.85 -0.47
CA LEU A 71 -7.08 1.97 0.47
C LEU A 71 -5.81 2.82 0.49
N THR A 72 -4.64 2.17 0.41
CA THR A 72 -3.34 2.84 0.27
C THR A 72 -3.30 3.74 -0.95
N SER A 73 -3.73 3.23 -2.11
CA SER A 73 -3.73 4.02 -3.36
C SER A 73 -4.66 5.24 -3.24
N LYS A 74 -5.84 5.06 -2.63
CA LYS A 74 -6.79 6.16 -2.39
C LYS A 74 -6.18 7.23 -1.49
N ILE A 75 -5.68 6.85 -0.31
CA ILE A 75 -5.10 7.78 0.67
C ILE A 75 -3.86 8.46 0.11
N LEU A 76 -2.97 7.73 -0.55
CA LEU A 76 -1.78 8.30 -1.19
C LEU A 76 -2.14 9.38 -2.22
N MET A 77 -3.15 9.12 -3.06
CA MET A 77 -3.64 10.12 -4.02
C MET A 77 -4.22 11.36 -3.33
N GLU A 78 -4.95 11.19 -2.23
CA GLU A 78 -5.49 12.30 -1.44
C GLU A 78 -4.36 13.13 -0.81
N GLU A 79 -3.36 12.50 -0.20
CA GLU A 79 -2.21 13.18 0.41
C GLU A 79 -1.34 13.90 -0.63
N LEU A 80 -1.12 13.30 -1.80
CA LEU A 80 -0.40 13.94 -2.91
C LEU A 80 -1.11 15.19 -3.45
N LYS A 81 -2.44 15.25 -3.37
CA LYS A 81 -3.24 16.43 -3.78
C LYS A 81 -3.26 17.53 -2.72
N ARG A 82 -3.06 17.19 -1.45
CA ARG A 82 -3.01 18.14 -0.32
C ARG A 82 -1.67 18.86 -0.21
N ARG A 83 -0.59 18.23 -0.71
CA ARG A 83 0.76 18.78 -0.79
C ARG A 83 0.97 19.55 -2.10
#